data_AF-M4BN49-F1
#
_entry.id   AF-M4BN49-F1
#
_cell.length_a   1.000
_cell.length_b   1.000
_cell.length_c   1.000
_cell.angle_alpha   90.00
_cell.angle_beta   90.00
_cell.angle_gamma   90.00
#
_symmetry.space_group_name_H-M   'P 1'
#
loop_
_entity.id
_entity.type
_entity.pdbx_description
1 polymer ?
#
loop_
_entity_poly.entity_id
_entity_poly.type
_entity_poly.pdbx_seq_one_letter_code
_entity_poly.pdbx_strand_id
1 'polypeptide(L)'
;MLFANGKLVCTGAEAEEGIKNAARRFTQVIQKMDFPGVNLIDFKIQNVVGTCDLGFRVLMEALAFAHSECCTYEPELYPALIYRLEKPQVKILVFVSGKVVFTDSKEPRELYAACETIFPILCQFKDLKPINLGSTDGNKNLPEHRLATDAADKSHIGD
;
A
#
# COMPACT_ATOMS: atom_id res chain seq x y z
N MET A 1 17.56 2.18 -10.87
CA MET A 1 18.96 1.90 -10.51
C MET A 1 19.59 1.05 -11.60
N LEU A 2 20.67 1.52 -12.22
CA LEU A 2 21.44 0.77 -13.22
C LEU A 2 22.73 0.26 -12.58
N PHE A 3 23.05 -1.01 -12.79
CA PHE A 3 24.27 -1.64 -12.31
C PHE A 3 25.31 -1.76 -13.43
N ALA A 4 26.59 -1.84 -13.07
CA ALA A 4 27.70 -1.96 -14.02
C ALA A 4 27.61 -3.20 -14.93
N ASN A 5 26.90 -4.25 -14.49
CA ASN A 5 26.63 -5.45 -15.28
C ASN A 5 25.45 -5.29 -16.26
N GLY A 6 24.91 -4.08 -16.43
CA GLY A 6 23.79 -3.80 -17.33
C GLY A 6 22.41 -4.10 -16.74
N LYS A 7 22.31 -4.63 -15.51
CA LYS A 7 21.01 -4.86 -14.87
C LYS A 7 20.33 -3.53 -14.55
N LEU A 8 19.08 -3.39 -14.98
CA LEU A 8 18.22 -2.28 -14.60
C LEU A 8 17.19 -2.74 -13.57
N VAL A 9 17.15 -2.06 -12.42
CA VAL A 9 16.10 -2.22 -11.39
C VAL A 9 15.24 -0.97 -11.36
N CYS A 10 13.95 -1.15 -11.61
CA CYS A 10 12.94 -0.10 -11.57
C CYS A 10 12.00 -0.36 -10.39
N THR A 11 11.67 0.69 -9.64
CA THR A 11 10.79 0.64 -8.46
C THR A 11 9.87 1.86 -8.45
N GLY A 12 8.81 1.81 -7.63
CA GLY A 12 7.97 2.97 -7.34
C GLY A 12 6.77 3.19 -8.27
N ALA A 13 6.40 2.20 -9.09
CA ALA A 13 5.13 2.24 -9.82
C ALA A 13 4.11 1.28 -9.21
N GLU A 14 2.84 1.67 -9.22
CA GLU A 14 1.71 0.88 -8.72
C GLU A 14 1.23 -0.17 -9.74
N ALA A 15 1.67 -0.06 -10.99
CA ALA A 15 1.32 -0.95 -12.07
C ALA A 15 2.54 -1.36 -12.90
N GLU A 16 2.52 -2.59 -13.42
CA GLU A 16 3.58 -3.16 -14.25
C GLU A 16 3.89 -2.30 -15.48
N GLU A 17 2.86 -1.74 -16.13
CA GLU A 17 3.03 -0.89 -17.31
C GLU A 17 3.79 0.40 -16.99
N GLY A 18 3.63 0.93 -15.77
CA GLY A 18 4.41 2.08 -15.30
C GLY A 18 5.90 1.76 -15.22
N ILE A 19 6.25 0.57 -14.72
CA ILE A 19 7.64 0.09 -14.70
C ILE A 19 8.18 -0.11 -16.12
N LYS A 20 7.41 -0.76 -17.01
CA LYS A 20 7.82 -0.99 -18.41
C LYS A 20 8.08 0.33 -19.13
N ASN A 21 7.22 1.32 -18.94
CA ASN A 21 7.39 2.64 -19.56
C ASN A 21 8.60 3.39 -19.00
N ALA A 22 8.84 3.33 -17.69
CA ALA A 22 10.04 3.90 -17.08
C ALA A 22 11.31 3.25 -17.63
N ALA A 23 11.34 1.91 -17.74
CA ALA A 23 12.46 1.16 -18.29
C ALA A 23 12.71 1.53 -19.77
N ARG A 24 11.65 1.64 -20.59
CA ARG A 24 11.74 2.05 -22.01
C ARG A 24 12.34 3.44 -22.14
N ARG A 25 11.85 4.41 -21.36
CA ARG A 25 12.40 5.78 -21.35
C ARG A 25 13.87 5.80 -20.96
N PHE A 26 14.24 5.02 -19.95
CA PHE A 26 15.63 4.91 -19.52
C PHE A 26 16.52 4.33 -20.63
N THR A 27 16.04 3.31 -21.34
CA THR A 27 16.74 2.69 -22.47
C THR A 27 16.93 3.67 -23.62
N GLN A 28 15.90 4.47 -23.95
CA GLN A 28 15.99 5.51 -24.98
C GLN A 28 17.03 6.58 -24.64
N VAL A 29 17.22 6.89 -23.35
CA VAL A 29 18.28 7.82 -22.91
C VAL A 29 19.66 7.23 -23.15
N ILE A 30 19.87 5.95 -22.81
CA ILE A 30 21.14 5.25 -23.03
C ILE A 30 21.45 5.13 -24.53
N GLN A 31 20.44 4.83 -25.34
CA GLN A 31 20.59 4.71 -26.80
C GLN A 31 21.04 6.02 -27.47
N LYS A 32 20.64 7.17 -26.92
CA LYS A 32 21.05 8.51 -27.39
C LYS A 32 22.46 8.90 -26.96
N MET A 33 23.07 8.15 -26.06
CA MET A 33 24.48 8.26 -25.73
C MET A 33 25.28 7.37 -26.69
N ASP A 34 26.43 6.86 -26.27
CA ASP A 34 27.30 6.03 -27.12
C ASP A 34 26.92 4.53 -27.12
N PHE A 35 25.66 4.21 -26.82
CA PHE A 35 25.18 2.82 -26.67
C PHE A 35 23.90 2.52 -27.49
N PRO A 36 23.90 2.70 -28.82
CA PRO A 36 22.69 2.59 -29.66
C PRO A 36 22.08 1.18 -29.72
N GLY A 37 22.87 0.13 -29.45
CA GLY A 37 22.42 -1.27 -29.51
C GLY A 37 21.75 -1.79 -28.23
N VAL A 38 21.64 -0.98 -27.17
CA VAL A 38 21.06 -1.43 -25.89
C VAL A 38 19.56 -1.60 -26.03
N ASN A 39 19.05 -2.74 -25.57
CA ASN A 39 17.64 -3.09 -25.57
C ASN A 39 17.23 -3.65 -24.21
N LEU A 40 15.93 -3.55 -23.90
CA LEU A 40 15.36 -4.22 -22.73
C LEU A 40 15.12 -5.69 -23.05
N ILE A 41 15.69 -6.56 -22.22
CA ILE A 41 15.50 -8.01 -22.27
C ILE A 41 15.08 -8.51 -20.89
N ASP A 42 14.44 -9.67 -20.84
CA ASP A 42 14.13 -10.42 -19.61
C ASP A 42 13.44 -9.61 -18.51
N PHE A 43 12.43 -8.82 -18.91
CA PHE A 43 11.61 -8.10 -17.93
C PHE A 43 10.94 -9.09 -16.98
N LYS A 44 11.18 -8.91 -15.67
CA LYS A 44 10.63 -9.78 -14.63
C LYS A 44 10.30 -9.00 -13.38
N ILE A 45 9.10 -9.23 -12.85
CA ILE A 45 8.70 -8.76 -11.53
C ILE A 45 9.52 -9.49 -10.46
N GLN A 46 10.20 -8.71 -9.61
CA GLN A 46 11.04 -9.22 -8.54
C GLN A 46 10.35 -9.21 -7.18
N ASN A 47 9.48 -8.22 -6.95
CA ASN A 47 8.71 -8.07 -5.73
C ASN A 47 7.46 -7.25 -6.02
N VAL A 48 6.36 -7.58 -5.35
CA VAL A 48 5.16 -6.76 -5.24
C VAL A 48 4.96 -6.41 -3.77
N VAL A 49 4.50 -5.19 -3.52
CA VAL A 49 4.22 -4.70 -2.16
C VAL A 49 2.77 -4.25 -2.13
N GLY A 50 2.02 -4.76 -1.16
CA GLY A 50 0.66 -4.35 -0.87
C GLY A 50 0.60 -3.60 0.44
N THR A 51 -0.32 -2.66 0.57
CA THR A 51 -0.58 -1.98 1.84
C THR A 51 -2.08 -1.89 2.08
N CYS A 52 -2.53 -2.02 3.31
CA CYS A 52 -3.90 -1.72 3.69
C CYS A 52 -3.95 -1.03 5.06
N ASP A 53 -5.08 -0.40 5.35
CA ASP A 53 -5.38 0.20 6.64
C ASP A 53 -6.61 -0.50 7.22
N LEU A 54 -6.46 -1.10 8.41
CA LEU A 54 -7.54 -1.80 9.10
C LEU A 54 -8.58 -0.82 9.68
N GLY A 55 -8.21 0.46 9.84
CA GLY A 55 -9.06 1.46 10.49
C GLY A 55 -9.23 1.23 12.00
N PHE A 56 -8.40 0.38 12.62
CA PHE A 56 -8.37 0.16 14.05
C PHE A 56 -6.98 -0.21 14.54
N ARG A 57 -6.68 0.16 15.79
CA ARG A 57 -5.44 -0.24 16.46
C ARG A 57 -5.46 -1.72 16.79
N VAL A 58 -4.29 -2.34 16.79
CA VAL A 58 -4.15 -3.78 17.04
C VAL A 58 -3.29 -4.02 18.29
N LEU A 59 -3.72 -4.94 19.15
CA LEU A 59 -3.04 -5.38 20.37
C LEU A 59 -1.84 -6.28 20.02
N MET A 60 -0.70 -5.68 19.70
CA MET A 60 0.49 -6.37 19.20
C MET A 60 1.02 -7.43 20.16
N GLU A 61 1.06 -7.14 21.46
CA GLU A 61 1.60 -8.05 22.48
C GLU A 61 0.75 -9.32 22.58
N ALA A 62 -0.58 -9.16 22.53
CA ALA A 62 -1.52 -10.29 22.56
C ALA A 62 -1.44 -11.12 21.28
N LEU A 63 -1.35 -10.47 20.11
CA LEU A 63 -1.15 -11.14 18.83
C LEU A 63 0.18 -11.90 18.82
N ALA A 64 1.26 -11.27 19.29
CA ALA A 64 2.59 -11.87 19.36
C ALA A 64 2.64 -13.10 20.26
N PHE A 65 1.98 -13.02 21.41
CA PHE A 65 1.88 -14.13 22.34
C PHE A 65 1.10 -15.32 21.74
N ALA A 66 -0.04 -15.04 21.11
CA ALA A 66 -0.92 -16.07 20.54
C ALA A 66 -0.35 -16.72 19.26
N HIS A 67 0.45 -15.99 18.48
CA HIS A 67 1.02 -16.45 17.20
C HIS A 67 2.56 -16.49 17.21
N SER A 68 3.16 -16.82 18.35
CA SER A 68 4.61 -16.73 18.57
C SER A 68 5.47 -17.55 17.59
N GLU A 69 4.93 -18.64 17.04
CA GLU A 69 5.60 -19.46 16.02
C GLU A 69 5.66 -18.77 14.65
N CYS A 70 4.67 -17.92 14.33
CA CYS A 70 4.53 -17.29 13.03
C CYS A 70 5.01 -15.82 13.02
N CYS A 71 5.22 -15.21 14.19
CA CYS A 71 5.51 -13.79 14.25
C CYS A 71 6.66 -13.40 15.19
N THR A 72 7.17 -12.20 14.99
CA THR A 72 8.24 -11.60 15.78
C THR A 72 7.88 -10.15 16.06
N TYR A 73 7.92 -9.74 17.33
CA TYR A 73 7.60 -8.37 17.74
C TYR A 73 8.55 -7.91 18.84
N GLU A 74 9.45 -7.00 18.47
CA GLU A 74 10.46 -6.40 19.34
C GLU A 74 10.39 -4.88 19.14
N PRO A 75 9.44 -4.16 19.78
CA PRO A 75 9.13 -2.75 19.47
C PRO A 75 10.32 -1.80 19.69
N GLU A 76 11.24 -2.16 20.58
CA GLU A 76 12.49 -1.42 20.82
C GLU A 76 13.48 -1.52 19.64
N LEU A 77 13.36 -2.57 18.83
CA LEU A 77 14.22 -2.81 17.66
C LEU A 77 13.51 -2.43 16.35
N TYR A 78 12.21 -2.70 16.25
CA TYR A 78 11.43 -2.43 15.05
C TYR A 78 9.95 -2.18 15.38
N PRO A 79 9.33 -1.09 14.88
CA PRO A 79 8.02 -0.64 15.32
C PRO A 79 6.82 -1.48 14.84
N ALA A 80 7.03 -2.47 13.97
CA ALA A 80 5.98 -3.34 13.45
C ALA A 80 6.20 -4.80 13.85
N LEU A 81 5.10 -5.50 14.10
CA LEU A 81 5.10 -6.96 14.22
C LEU A 81 5.31 -7.56 12.83
N ILE A 82 6.25 -8.50 12.73
CA ILE A 82 6.54 -9.25 11.50
C ILE A 82 5.82 -10.58 11.59
N TYR A 83 4.78 -10.77 10.79
CA TYR A 83 4.04 -12.03 10.66
C TYR A 83 4.46 -12.73 9.36
N ARG A 84 4.78 -14.03 9.43
CA ARG A 84 5.14 -14.86 8.28
C ARG A 84 4.02 -15.84 8.00
N LEU A 85 3.37 -15.70 6.83
CA LEU A 85 2.46 -16.72 6.34
C LEU A 85 3.25 -17.77 5.54
N GLU A 86 2.95 -19.04 5.77
CA GLU A 86 3.54 -20.13 4.99
C GLU A 86 2.85 -20.31 3.64
N LYS A 87 1.52 -20.12 3.60
CA LYS A 87 0.69 -20.28 2.40
C LYS A 87 -0.39 -19.20 2.34
N PRO A 88 -0.31 -18.25 1.38
CA PRO A 88 0.83 -18.01 0.48
C PRO A 88 2.08 -17.57 1.26
N GLN A 89 3.27 -17.78 0.68
CA GLN A 89 4.53 -17.36 1.32
C GLN A 89 4.66 -15.83 1.23
N VAL A 90 4.18 -15.14 2.27
CA VAL A 90 4.11 -13.68 2.33
C VAL A 90 4.54 -13.21 3.70
N LYS A 91 5.31 -12.13 3.74
CA LYS A 91 5.65 -11.42 4.98
C LYS A 91 4.71 -10.24 5.16
N ILE A 92 4.14 -10.14 6.35
CA ILE A 92 3.17 -9.12 6.71
C ILE A 92 3.76 -8.31 7.86
N LEU A 93 3.83 -6.99 7.69
CA LEU A 93 4.22 -6.06 8.73
C LEU A 93 2.96 -5.39 9.27
N VAL A 94 2.66 -5.61 10.54
CA VAL A 94 1.48 -5.04 11.20
C VAL A 94 1.95 -3.97 12.18
N PHE A 95 1.43 -2.76 12.01
CA PHE A 95 1.73 -1.64 12.91
C PHE A 95 0.62 -1.50 13.95
N VAL A 96 0.98 -1.04 15.15
CA VAL A 96 0.02 -0.76 16.24
C VAL A 96 -1.14 0.15 15.79
N SER A 97 -0.90 1.03 14.81
CA SER A 97 -1.89 1.93 14.24
C SER A 97 -3.00 1.25 13.43
N GLY A 98 -2.81 -0.01 13.02
CA GLY A 98 -3.71 -0.69 12.08
C GLY A 98 -3.24 -0.65 10.62
N LYS A 99 -2.13 0.04 10.33
CA LYS A 99 -1.50 -0.05 9.00
C LYS A 99 -0.86 -1.43 8.84
N VAL A 100 -1.01 -2.00 7.64
CA VAL A 100 -0.47 -3.31 7.30
C VAL A 100 0.27 -3.23 5.97
N VAL A 101 1.43 -3.87 5.89
CA VAL A 101 2.23 -3.98 4.67
C VAL A 101 2.46 -5.45 4.34
N PHE A 102 2.18 -5.85 3.11
CA PHE A 102 2.40 -7.19 2.56
C PHE A 102 3.58 -7.13 1.59
N THR A 103 4.54 -8.04 1.72
CA THR A 103 5.74 -8.08 0.89
C THR A 103 6.26 -9.52 0.75
N ASP A 104 7.35 -9.69 0.00
CA ASP A 104 8.08 -10.96 -0.16
C ASP A 104 7.36 -11.94 -1.10
N SER A 105 6.63 -11.40 -2.07
CA SER A 105 6.00 -12.16 -3.15
C SER A 105 6.22 -11.47 -4.49
N LYS A 106 6.09 -12.24 -5.57
CA LYS A 106 6.16 -11.76 -6.96
C LYS A 106 4.80 -11.64 -7.62
N GLU A 107 3.75 -12.10 -6.95
CA GLU A 107 2.41 -12.24 -7.53
C GLU A 107 1.39 -11.44 -6.72
N PRO A 108 0.71 -10.44 -7.31
CA PRO A 108 -0.30 -9.64 -6.61
C PRO A 108 -1.42 -10.50 -5.99
N ARG A 109 -1.77 -11.63 -6.63
CA ARG A 109 -2.80 -12.56 -6.14
C ARG A 109 -2.46 -13.17 -4.78
N GLU A 110 -1.19 -13.42 -4.52
CA GLU A 110 -0.74 -13.93 -3.22
C GLU A 110 -0.92 -12.90 -2.12
N LEU A 111 -0.74 -11.60 -2.41
CA LEU A 111 -0.99 -10.52 -1.47
C LEU A 111 -2.48 -10.43 -1.11
N TYR A 112 -3.37 -10.57 -2.09
CA TYR A 112 -4.81 -10.60 -1.83
C TYR A 112 -5.22 -11.80 -0.96
N ALA A 113 -4.74 -13.00 -1.30
CA ALA A 113 -5.01 -14.20 -0.49
C ALA A 113 -4.42 -14.09 0.94
N ALA A 114 -3.23 -13.50 1.09
CA ALA A 114 -2.64 -13.19 2.39
C ALA A 114 -3.50 -12.22 3.19
N CYS A 115 -4.06 -11.19 2.54
CA CYS A 115 -4.96 -10.23 3.17
C CYS A 115 -6.24 -10.91 3.67
N GLU A 116 -6.89 -11.75 2.85
CA GLU A 116 -8.08 -12.51 3.25
C GLU A 116 -7.79 -13.47 4.42
N THR A 117 -6.59 -14.04 4.46
CA THR A 117 -6.16 -14.96 5.52
C THR A 117 -5.89 -14.22 6.83
N ILE A 118 -5.14 -13.11 6.79
CA ILE A 118 -4.69 -12.43 8.01
C ILE A 118 -5.78 -11.55 8.64
N PHE A 119 -6.67 -10.97 7.82
CA PHE A 119 -7.70 -10.03 8.28
C PHE A 119 -8.58 -10.56 9.44
N PRO A 120 -9.19 -11.76 9.37
CA PRO A 120 -10.00 -12.27 10.47
C PRO A 120 -9.18 -12.53 11.75
N ILE A 121 -7.89 -12.84 11.62
CA ILE A 121 -6.98 -12.98 12.77
C ILE A 121 -6.79 -11.62 13.43
N LEU A 122 -6.42 -10.59 12.66
CA LEU A 122 -6.18 -9.24 13.21
C LEU A 122 -7.43 -8.63 13.85
N CYS A 123 -8.62 -8.93 13.33
CA CYS A 123 -9.89 -8.51 13.93
C CYS A 123 -10.10 -9.04 15.36
N GLN A 124 -9.56 -10.22 15.71
CA GLN A 124 -9.64 -10.77 17.07
C GLN A 124 -8.78 -10.00 18.08
N PHE A 125 -7.77 -9.28 17.60
CA PHE A 125 -6.82 -8.50 18.41
C PHE A 125 -7.05 -6.99 18.28
N LYS A 126 -8.28 -6.57 17.95
CA LYS A 126 -8.63 -5.15 17.87
C LYS A 126 -8.51 -4.49 19.24
N ASP A 127 -7.71 -3.43 19.33
CA ASP A 127 -7.64 -2.56 20.50
C ASP A 127 -8.85 -1.62 20.49
N LEU A 128 -9.66 -1.66 21.56
CA LEU A 128 -10.85 -0.84 21.72
C LEU A 128 -10.53 0.59 22.16
N LYS A 129 -9.25 0.89 22.47
CA LYS A 129 -8.84 2.27 22.75
C LYS A 129 -9.12 3.15 21.53
N PRO A 130 -9.70 4.35 21.72
CA PRO A 130 -9.96 5.26 20.62
C PRO A 130 -8.67 5.55 19.87
N ILE A 131 -8.75 5.58 18.55
CA ILE A 131 -7.65 6.05 17.71
C ILE A 131 -7.49 7.52 18.05
N ASN A 132 -6.37 7.90 18.67
CA ASN A 132 -6.02 9.31 18.78
C ASN A 132 -5.77 9.83 17.37
N LEU A 133 -6.81 10.40 16.76
CA LEU A 133 -6.67 11.25 15.59
C LEU A 133 -5.89 12.48 16.07
N GLY A 134 -4.57 12.41 15.99
CA GLY A 134 -3.70 13.54 16.29
C GLY A 134 -4.17 14.73 15.46
N SER A 135 -4.48 15.82 16.16
CA SER A 135 -4.75 17.16 15.64
C SER A 135 -3.87 17.49 14.44
N THR A 136 -4.47 17.55 13.25
CA THR A 136 -3.93 18.38 12.17
C THR A 136 -4.25 19.83 12.47
N ASP A 137 -3.23 20.66 12.25
CA ASP A 137 -3.12 22.09 12.45
C ASP A 137 -4.41 22.91 12.42
N GLY A 138 -4.49 23.86 13.36
CA GLY A 138 -5.44 24.95 13.30
C GLY A 138 -5.28 25.73 12.01
N ASN A 139 -6.23 25.56 11.10
CA ASN A 139 -6.60 26.58 10.15
C ASN A 139 -8.13 26.68 10.12
N LYS A 140 -8.64 27.62 10.92
CA LYS A 140 -10.01 28.13 10.77
C LYS A 140 -10.09 28.77 9.39
N ASN A 141 -10.94 28.23 8.51
CA ASN A 141 -11.74 28.99 7.55
C ASN A 141 -12.72 28.03 6.86
N LEU A 142 -13.93 27.98 7.41
CA LEU A 142 -15.10 27.39 6.76
C LEU A 142 -15.80 28.52 5.99
N PRO A 143 -16.00 28.45 4.67
CA PRO A 143 -17.00 29.28 4.03
C PRO A 143 -18.34 28.55 4.08
N GLU A 144 -19.28 29.11 4.84
CA GLU A 144 -20.71 28.83 4.70
C GLU A 144 -21.13 29.14 3.26
N HIS A 145 -21.50 28.12 2.49
CA HIS A 145 -22.26 28.34 1.27
C HIS A 145 -23.72 27.94 1.49
N ARG A 146 -24.51 28.99 1.66
CA ARG A 146 -25.96 29.09 1.68
C ARG A 146 -26.62 28.09 0.72
N LEU A 147 -27.59 27.32 1.23
CA LEU A 147 -28.71 26.85 0.41
C LEU A 147 -29.56 28.08 0.08
N ALA A 148 -29.45 28.55 -1.16
CA ALA A 148 -30.41 29.46 -1.73
C ALA A 148 -31.71 28.68 -1.99
N THR A 149 -32.78 29.19 -1.40
CA THR A 149 -34.16 29.04 -1.86
C THR A 149 -34.26 29.36 -3.34
N ASP A 150 -34.95 28.52 -4.12
CA ASP A 150 -35.72 28.99 -5.27
C ASP A 150 -36.92 28.09 -5.49
N ALA A 151 -38.09 28.67 -5.22
CA ALA A 151 -39.39 28.19 -5.67
C ALA A 151 -39.93 29.21 -6.68
N ALA A 152 -40.44 28.68 -7.80
CA ALA A 152 -41.43 29.23 -8.71
C ALA A 152 -41.04 30.34 -9.72
N ASP A 153 -41.05 29.97 -11.00
CA ASP A 153 -41.70 30.67 -12.14
C ASP A 153 -41.51 29.79 -13.40
N LYS A 154 -42.43 29.50 -14.35
CA LYS A 154 -43.78 29.93 -14.71
C LYS A 154 -44.53 28.78 -15.39
N SER A 155 -45.84 28.89 -15.33
CA SER A 155 -46.89 28.23 -16.13
C SER A 155 -46.73 28.27 -17.66
N HIS A 156 -47.41 27.30 -18.30
CA HIS A 156 -48.13 27.32 -19.60
C HIS A 156 -47.44 26.74 -20.87
N ILE A 157 -47.90 25.56 -21.34
CA ILE A 157 -48.72 25.31 -22.57
C ILE A 157 -48.86 23.79 -22.88
N GLY A 158 -50.10 23.34 -23.17
CA GLY A 158 -50.50 22.11 -23.93
C GLY A 158 -50.56 20.81 -23.12
N ASP A 159 -51.64 20.02 -23.06
CA ASP A 159 -52.92 19.92 -23.79
C ASP A 159 -54.06 19.56 -22.81
#